data_AF-A0A098E7E2-F1
#
_entry.id   AF-A0A098E7E2-F1
#
_cell.length_a   1.000
_cell.length_b   1.000
_cell.length_c   1.000
_cell.angle_alpha   90.00
_cell.angle_beta   90.00
_cell.angle_gamma   90.00
#
_symmetry.space_group_name_H-M   'P 1'
#
loop_
_entity.id
_entity.type
_entity.pdbx_description
1 polymer ?
#
loop_
_entity_poly.entity_id
_entity_poly.type
_entity_poly.pdbx_seq_one_letter_code
_entity_poly.pdbx_strand_id
1 'polypeptide(L)'
;MESEGDKFGTSPIKTTSFYSSECEKIKLNWFCYELSMSIYDDMKADLGKQLKKHKIGDEALAEFSIYVSKEMKDIILQKLSGRIENVYFSYEMIECYFPNLNDRMVNKMLDVISKTWDILLSVCEICPTRCISEKDAYCTMFDECPY
;
A
#
# COMPACT_ATOMS: atom_id res chain seq x y z
N MET A 1 8.19 22.54 31.12
CA MET A 1 8.74 21.25 30.64
C MET A 1 8.00 20.98 29.35
N GLU A 2 8.57 21.47 28.27
CA GLU A 2 7.90 21.68 26.98
C GLU A 2 7.96 20.40 26.13
N SER A 3 6.79 20.02 25.63
CA SER A 3 6.49 19.28 24.39
C SER A 3 7.49 18.21 23.93
N GLU A 4 7.16 16.94 24.19
CA GLU A 4 7.61 15.83 23.34
C GLU A 4 6.85 15.93 22.01
N GLY A 5 7.60 16.26 20.97
CA GLY A 5 7.08 16.69 19.68
C GLY A 5 6.44 15.60 18.84
N ASP A 6 5.39 16.04 18.14
CA ASP A 6 4.99 15.63 16.80
C ASP A 6 6.12 14.94 16.02
N LYS A 7 6.00 13.62 15.85
CA LYS A 7 6.73 12.84 14.84
C LYS A 7 5.83 11.78 14.20
N PHE A 8 4.60 12.17 13.86
CA PHE A 8 3.86 11.49 12.80
C PHE A 8 3.54 12.57 11.77
N GLY A 9 4.52 12.82 10.89
CA GLY A 9 4.29 13.66 9.74
C GLY A 9 3.12 13.05 8.98
N THR A 10 2.02 13.79 8.85
CA THR A 10 0.83 13.39 8.09
C THR A 10 1.26 12.67 6.83
N SER A 11 1.00 11.37 6.75
CA SER A 11 1.39 10.60 5.58
C SER A 11 0.81 11.29 4.33
N PRO A 12 1.59 11.41 3.23
CA PRO A 12 1.08 11.97 1.99
C PRO A 12 -0.11 11.18 1.42
N ILE A 13 -0.31 9.93 1.89
CA ILE A 13 -1.40 9.06 1.46
C ILE A 13 -2.65 9.34 2.29
N LYS A 14 -3.67 9.91 1.64
CA LYS A 14 -4.98 10.16 2.24
C LYS A 14 -5.91 8.96 2.06
N THR A 15 -6.73 8.67 3.07
CA THR A 15 -7.76 7.62 3.01
C THR A 15 -8.77 7.83 1.89
N THR A 16 -9.09 9.10 1.56
CA THR A 16 -9.95 9.51 0.43
C THR A 16 -9.42 9.06 -0.93
N SER A 17 -8.18 8.58 -1.02
CA SER A 17 -7.64 7.99 -2.26
C SER A 17 -8.23 6.62 -2.57
N PHE A 18 -8.90 5.99 -1.61
CA PHE A 18 -9.40 4.61 -1.68
C PHE A 18 -10.93 4.50 -1.73
N TYR A 19 -11.65 5.61 -1.72
CA TYR A 19 -13.10 5.65 -1.90
C TYR A 19 -13.55 6.97 -2.55
N SER A 20 -14.57 6.90 -3.40
CA SER A 20 -15.24 8.03 -4.04
C SER A 20 -16.67 8.22 -3.52
N SER A 21 -17.19 7.24 -2.76
CA SER A 21 -18.53 7.26 -2.18
C SER A 21 -18.60 6.38 -0.92
N GLU A 22 -19.66 6.54 -0.13
CA GLU A 22 -19.88 5.77 1.10
C GLU A 22 -19.92 4.26 0.88
N CYS A 23 -20.46 3.78 -0.24
CA CYS A 23 -20.50 2.34 -0.52
C CYS A 23 -19.13 1.73 -0.82
N GLU A 24 -18.13 2.55 -1.09
CA GLU A 24 -16.73 2.11 -1.28
C GLU A 24 -15.94 2.12 0.03
N LYS A 25 -16.51 2.56 1.16
CA LYS A 25 -15.89 2.47 2.48
C LYS A 25 -16.01 1.04 3.04
N ILE A 26 -15.46 0.08 2.31
CA ILE A 26 -15.47 -1.33 2.67
C ILE A 26 -14.12 -1.76 3.23
N LYS A 27 -14.13 -2.85 4.00
CA LYS A 27 -12.94 -3.39 4.66
C LYS A 27 -11.80 -3.74 3.69
N LEU A 28 -12.10 -4.19 2.47
CA LEU A 28 -11.06 -4.43 1.48
C LEU A 28 -10.32 -3.15 1.08
N ASN A 29 -11.05 -2.04 0.92
CA ASN A 29 -10.44 -0.75 0.58
C ASN A 29 -9.60 -0.22 1.74
N TRP A 30 -9.99 -0.50 2.99
CA TRP A 30 -9.16 -0.18 4.15
C TRP A 30 -7.85 -0.96 4.15
N PHE A 31 -7.90 -2.27 3.88
CA PHE A 31 -6.69 -3.07 3.73
C PHE A 31 -5.77 -2.54 2.63
N CYS A 32 -6.33 -2.09 1.49
CA CYS A 32 -5.53 -1.49 0.42
C CYS A 32 -4.91 -0.14 0.85
N TYR A 33 -5.60 0.64 1.68
CA TYR A 33 -5.03 1.85 2.27
C TYR A 33 -3.85 1.52 3.20
N GLU A 34 -4.01 0.56 4.11
CA GLU A 34 -2.91 0.11 5.00
C GLU A 34 -1.72 -0.43 4.19
N LEU A 35 -1.98 -1.22 3.14
CA LEU A 35 -0.95 -1.70 2.24
C LEU A 35 -0.18 -0.55 1.59
N SER A 36 -0.86 0.50 1.13
CA SER A 36 -0.21 1.64 0.50
C SER A 36 0.68 2.42 1.47
N MET A 37 0.24 2.55 2.72
CA MET A 37 1.02 3.15 3.79
C MET A 37 2.29 2.34 4.07
N SER A 38 2.16 1.03 4.24
CA SER A 38 3.30 0.15 4.49
C SER A 38 4.29 0.14 3.32
N ILE A 39 3.81 0.09 2.07
CA ILE A 39 4.69 0.15 0.89
C ILE A 39 5.45 1.48 0.87
N TYR A 40 4.78 2.61 1.11
CA TYR A 40 5.42 3.91 1.13
C TYR A 40 6.51 4.00 2.21
N ASP A 41 6.20 3.58 3.43
CA ASP A 41 7.12 3.65 4.56
C ASP A 41 8.34 2.73 4.36
N ASP A 42 8.11 1.48 3.94
CA ASP A 42 9.19 0.52 3.69
C ASP A 42 10.06 0.94 2.50
N MET A 43 9.47 1.44 1.41
CA MET A 43 10.22 2.00 0.27
C MET A 43 11.06 3.19 0.69
N LYS A 44 10.51 4.08 1.51
CA LYS A 44 11.22 5.26 1.98
C LYS A 44 12.37 4.88 2.91
N ALA A 45 12.16 3.90 3.79
CA ALA A 45 13.17 3.38 4.70
C ALA A 45 14.31 2.66 3.95
N ASP A 46 13.99 1.72 3.08
CA ASP A 46 14.98 0.83 2.45
C ASP A 46 15.63 1.48 1.21
N LEU A 47 14.86 2.26 0.44
CA LEU A 47 15.26 2.75 -0.88
C LEU A 47 15.25 4.28 -1.03
N GLY A 48 14.81 5.05 -0.04
CA GLY A 48 14.57 6.50 -0.18
C GLY A 48 15.74 7.31 -0.75
N LYS A 49 16.99 7.02 -0.35
CA LYS A 49 18.18 7.70 -0.92
C LYS A 49 18.41 7.35 -2.39
N GLN A 50 18.10 6.12 -2.81
CA GLN A 50 18.27 5.65 -4.19
C GLN A 50 17.16 6.20 -5.07
N LEU A 51 15.91 6.16 -4.60
CA LEU A 51 14.74 6.74 -5.27
C LEU A 51 14.94 8.23 -5.58
N LYS A 52 15.47 9.00 -4.62
CA LYS A 52 15.81 10.42 -4.83
C LYS A 52 16.83 10.65 -5.94
N LYS A 53 17.79 9.74 -6.16
CA LYS A 53 18.74 9.83 -7.29
C LYS A 53 18.04 9.64 -8.63
N HIS A 54 16.96 8.88 -8.66
CA HIS A 54 16.08 8.71 -9.81
C HIS A 54 15.01 9.81 -9.92
N LYS A 55 15.11 10.89 -9.14
CA LYS A 55 14.12 11.98 -9.07
C LYS A 55 12.72 11.55 -8.62
N ILE A 56 12.63 10.41 -7.92
CA ILE A 56 11.39 9.96 -7.28
C ILE A 56 11.36 10.58 -5.89
N GLY A 57 10.51 11.59 -5.73
CA GLY A 57 10.26 12.26 -4.46
C GLY A 57 9.14 11.61 -3.64
N ASP A 58 8.89 12.16 -2.46
CA ASP A 58 7.90 11.63 -1.51
C ASP A 58 6.48 11.60 -2.11
N GLU A 59 6.09 12.63 -2.87
CA GLU A 59 4.77 12.69 -3.54
C GLU A 59 4.63 11.60 -4.61
N ALA A 60 5.59 11.48 -5.52
CA ALA A 60 5.59 10.44 -6.55
C ALA A 60 5.62 9.02 -5.96
N LEU A 61 6.33 8.83 -4.83
CA LEU A 61 6.35 7.56 -4.11
C LEU A 61 5.00 7.26 -3.45
N ALA A 62 4.32 8.26 -2.91
CA ALA A 62 3.00 8.11 -2.31
C ALA A 62 1.96 7.71 -3.36
N GLU A 63 1.93 8.41 -4.49
CA GLU A 63 1.04 8.08 -5.60
C GLU A 63 1.31 6.68 -6.17
N PHE A 64 2.58 6.31 -6.33
CA PHE A 64 2.97 4.95 -6.73
C PHE A 64 2.46 3.90 -5.74
N SER A 65 2.59 4.15 -4.44
CA SER A 65 2.14 3.22 -3.40
C SER A 65 0.62 3.04 -3.40
N ILE A 66 -0.12 4.12 -3.68
CA ILE A 66 -1.58 4.07 -3.91
C ILE A 66 -1.89 3.24 -5.16
N TYR A 67 -1.20 3.50 -6.27
CA TYR A 67 -1.38 2.79 -7.53
C TYR A 67 -1.20 1.27 -7.35
N VAL A 68 -0.06 0.84 -6.81
CA VAL A 68 0.22 -0.59 -6.58
C VAL A 68 -0.84 -1.23 -5.69
N SER A 69 -1.25 -0.54 -4.62
CA SER A 69 -2.24 -1.09 -3.70
C SER A 69 -3.63 -1.25 -4.33
N LYS A 70 -3.98 -0.38 -5.29
CA LYS A 70 -5.21 -0.53 -6.08
C LYS A 70 -5.12 -1.69 -7.06
N GLU A 71 -4.00 -1.87 -7.76
CA GLU A 71 -3.78 -3.05 -8.62
C GLU A 71 -3.85 -4.34 -7.81
N MET A 72 -3.29 -4.33 -6.60
CA MET A 72 -3.31 -5.47 -5.69
C MET A 72 -4.72 -5.87 -5.24
N LYS A 73 -5.67 -4.92 -5.16
CA LYS A 73 -7.06 -5.23 -4.86
C LYS A 73 -7.63 -6.27 -5.82
N ASP A 74 -7.38 -6.11 -7.11
CA ASP A 74 -7.89 -7.03 -8.13
C ASP A 74 -7.20 -8.40 -8.06
N ILE A 75 -5.89 -8.42 -7.76
CA ILE A 75 -5.14 -9.67 -7.55
C ILE A 75 -5.68 -10.42 -6.33
N ILE A 76 -5.97 -9.72 -5.24
CA ILE A 76 -6.58 -10.30 -4.02
C ILE A 76 -7.95 -10.89 -4.34
N LEU A 77 -8.80 -10.18 -5.08
CA LEU A 77 -10.12 -10.68 -5.47
C LEU A 77 -10.02 -11.93 -6.37
N GLN A 78 -9.03 -11.97 -7.28
CA GLN A 78 -8.76 -13.15 -8.09
C GLN A 78 -8.31 -14.35 -7.23
N LYS A 79 -7.44 -14.12 -6.25
CA LYS A 79 -6.99 -15.15 -5.31
C LYS A 79 -8.15 -15.68 -4.45
N LEU A 80 -8.99 -14.79 -3.92
CA LEU A 80 -10.15 -15.15 -3.10
C LEU A 80 -11.24 -15.88 -3.90
N SER A 81 -11.38 -15.60 -5.19
CA SER A 81 -12.29 -16.32 -6.09
C SER A 81 -11.73 -17.64 -6.63
N GLY A 82 -10.48 -17.98 -6.29
CA GLY A 82 -9.80 -19.18 -6.78
C GLY A 82 -9.35 -19.11 -8.24
N ARG A 83 -9.38 -17.92 -8.87
CA ARG A 83 -8.92 -17.74 -10.26
C ARG A 83 -7.41 -17.87 -10.39
N ILE A 84 -6.68 -17.48 -9.34
CA ILE A 84 -5.23 -17.61 -9.26
C ILE A 84 -4.83 -18.35 -7.99
N GLU A 85 -3.77 -19.14 -8.09
CA GLU A 85 -3.22 -19.85 -6.93
C GLU A 85 -2.25 -18.99 -6.13
N ASN A 86 -1.53 -18.06 -6.75
CA ASN A 86 -0.53 -17.25 -6.05
C ASN A 86 -0.71 -15.76 -6.37
N VAL A 87 -0.46 -14.93 -5.37
CA VAL A 87 -0.30 -13.48 -5.55
C VAL A 87 1.07 -13.25 -6.18
N TYR A 88 1.14 -12.38 -7.18
CA TYR A 88 2.38 -12.09 -7.91
C TYR A 88 2.54 -10.59 -8.12
N PHE A 89 3.80 -10.15 -8.23
CA PHE A 89 4.15 -8.77 -8.53
C PHE A 89 4.90 -8.71 -9.86
N SER A 90 4.30 -8.10 -10.88
CA SER A 90 4.94 -7.96 -12.20
C SER A 90 5.87 -6.75 -12.25
N TYR A 91 6.90 -6.86 -13.08
CA TYR A 91 7.76 -5.72 -13.45
C TYR A 91 6.95 -4.58 -14.06
N GLU A 92 5.96 -4.92 -14.88
CA GLU A 92 5.07 -3.97 -15.55
C GLU A 92 4.41 -2.99 -14.57
N MET A 93 4.06 -3.42 -13.35
CA MET A 93 3.49 -2.51 -12.34
C MET A 93 4.43 -1.35 -11.98
N ILE A 94 5.75 -1.59 -11.97
CA ILE A 94 6.73 -0.54 -11.70
C ILE A 94 7.07 0.23 -12.96
N GLU A 95 7.26 -0.45 -14.08
CA GLU A 95 7.68 0.17 -15.34
C GLU A 95 6.61 1.09 -15.92
N CYS A 96 5.33 0.76 -15.77
CA CYS A 96 4.23 1.64 -16.17
C CYS A 96 4.26 2.98 -15.42
N TYR A 97 4.70 2.98 -14.15
CA TYR A 97 4.73 4.18 -13.32
C TYR A 97 6.08 4.92 -13.40
N PHE A 98 7.18 4.16 -13.47
CA PHE A 98 8.56 4.67 -13.49
C PHE A 98 9.35 4.09 -14.68
N PRO A 99 9.06 4.50 -15.92
CA PRO A 99 9.60 3.88 -17.14
C PRO A 99 11.10 4.07 -17.33
N ASN A 100 11.74 4.94 -16.55
CA ASN A 100 13.17 5.27 -16.67
C ASN A 100 14.03 4.56 -15.61
N LEU A 101 13.46 3.65 -14.82
CA LEU A 101 14.22 2.83 -13.89
C LEU A 101 14.95 1.72 -14.63
N ASN A 102 16.14 1.38 -14.15
CA ASN A 102 16.82 0.17 -14.60
C ASN A 102 16.30 -1.05 -13.84
N ASP A 103 16.47 -2.24 -14.42
CA ASP A 103 16.01 -3.52 -13.88
C ASP A 103 16.49 -3.75 -12.45
N ARG A 104 17.70 -3.29 -12.11
CA ARG A 104 18.23 -3.43 -10.74
C ARG A 104 17.40 -2.65 -9.73
N MET A 105 16.93 -1.46 -10.08
CA MET A 105 16.07 -0.66 -9.21
C MET A 105 14.65 -1.22 -9.17
N VAL A 106 14.13 -1.68 -10.30
CA VAL A 106 12.84 -2.37 -10.38
C VAL A 106 12.83 -3.60 -9.47
N ASN A 107 13.85 -4.46 -9.55
CA ASN A 107 14.01 -5.62 -8.67
C ASN A 107 13.96 -5.25 -7.19
N LYS A 108 14.73 -4.25 -6.77
CA LYS A 108 14.74 -3.79 -5.37
C LYS A 108 13.36 -3.32 -4.91
N MET A 109 12.63 -2.64 -5.79
CA MET A 109 11.28 -2.19 -5.49
C MET A 109 10.32 -3.38 -5.35
N LEU A 110 10.40 -4.38 -6.23
CA LEU A 110 9.62 -5.61 -6.11
C LEU A 110 9.95 -6.38 -4.82
N ASP A 111 11.23 -6.48 -4.46
CA ASP A 111 11.67 -7.13 -3.22
C ASP A 111 11.04 -6.47 -1.99
N VAL A 112 11.03 -5.13 -1.95
CA VAL A 112 10.39 -4.37 -0.88
C VAL A 112 8.88 -4.63 -0.87
N ILE A 113 8.20 -4.52 -2.02
CA ILE A 113 6.74 -4.76 -2.10
C ILE A 113 6.38 -6.18 -1.63
N SER A 114 7.13 -7.20 -2.09
CA SER A 114 6.89 -8.59 -1.72
C SER A 114 7.06 -8.80 -0.22
N LYS A 115 8.13 -8.23 0.37
CA LYS A 115 8.37 -8.31 1.81
C LYS A 115 7.28 -7.60 2.61
N THR A 116 6.89 -6.39 2.20
CA THR A 116 5.82 -5.62 2.83
C THR A 116 4.50 -6.39 2.80
N TRP A 117 4.18 -7.01 1.67
CA TRP A 117 3.01 -7.85 1.49
C TRP A 117 2.98 -9.02 2.47
N ASP A 118 4.08 -9.77 2.57
CA ASP A 118 4.19 -10.93 3.47
C ASP A 118 4.05 -10.50 4.95
N ILE A 119 4.68 -9.39 5.33
CA ILE A 119 4.55 -8.83 6.68
C ILE A 119 3.10 -8.44 6.97
N LEU A 120 2.46 -7.69 6.07
CA LEU A 120 1.08 -7.24 6.27
C LEU A 120 0.11 -8.42 6.35
N LEU A 121 0.29 -9.45 5.51
CA LEU A 121 -0.51 -10.67 5.58
C LEU A 121 -0.34 -11.40 6.92
N SER A 122 0.90 -11.54 7.40
CA SER A 122 1.16 -12.20 8.69
C SER A 122 0.46 -11.50 9.86
N VAL A 123 0.38 -10.17 9.81
CA VAL A 123 -0.37 -9.37 10.80
C VAL A 123 -1.87 -9.54 10.62
N CYS A 124 -2.35 -9.64 9.38
CA CYS A 124 -3.78 -9.83 9.09
C CYS A 124 -4.35 -11.15 9.61
N GLU A 125 -3.54 -12.21 9.72
CA GLU A 125 -3.99 -13.49 10.28
C GLU A 125 -4.48 -13.38 11.73
N ILE A 126 -3.89 -12.46 12.50
CA ILE A 126 -4.22 -12.24 13.91
C ILE A 126 -5.03 -10.95 14.14
N CYS A 127 -5.22 -10.14 13.11
CA CYS A 127 -5.88 -8.85 13.21
C CYS A 127 -7.40 -9.01 13.44
N PRO A 128 -7.99 -8.34 14.45
CA PRO A 128 -9.42 -8.44 14.73
C PRO A 128 -10.29 -7.77 13.66
N THR A 129 -9.73 -6.86 12.85
CA THR A 129 -10.47 -6.10 11.83
C THR A 129 -10.99 -7.00 10.70
N ARG A 130 -10.33 -8.15 10.46
CA ARG A 130 -10.77 -9.17 9.48
C ARG A 130 -10.99 -8.61 8.08
N CYS A 131 -10.09 -7.72 7.64
CA CYS A 131 -10.34 -6.93 6.44
C CYS A 131 -10.53 -7.77 5.17
N ILE A 132 -9.82 -8.90 5.07
CA ILE A 132 -9.87 -9.79 3.91
C ILE A 132 -11.07 -10.75 3.98
N SER A 133 -11.38 -11.32 5.15
CA SER A 133 -12.49 -12.28 5.28
C SER A 133 -13.86 -11.60 5.28
N GLU A 134 -13.93 -10.35 5.75
CA GLU A 134 -15.14 -9.52 5.74
C GLU A 134 -15.05 -8.40 4.69
N LYS A 135 -14.39 -8.68 3.55
CA LYS A 135 -14.00 -7.70 2.50
C LYS A 135 -15.07 -6.71 2.04
N ASP A 136 -16.32 -7.14 2.00
CA ASP A 136 -17.46 -6.35 1.50
C ASP A 136 -18.20 -5.60 2.63
N ALA A 137 -17.83 -5.83 3.90
CA ALA A 137 -18.44 -5.15 5.02
C ALA A 137 -17.98 -3.70 5.09
N TYR A 138 -18.86 -2.84 5.59
CA TYR A 138 -18.54 -1.44 5.87
C TYR A 138 -17.37 -1.32 6.85
N CYS A 139 -16.50 -0.35 6.63
CA CYS A 139 -15.32 -0.09 7.45
C CYS A 139 -15.43 1.28 8.11
N THR A 140 -15.74 1.28 9.40
CA THR A 140 -15.87 2.49 10.24
C THR A 140 -14.57 3.28 10.37
N MET A 141 -13.42 2.63 10.13
CA MET A 141 -12.10 3.27 10.15
C MET A 141 -11.95 4.38 9.11
N PHE A 142 -12.78 4.41 8.06
CA PHE A 142 -12.80 5.53 7.12
C PHE A 142 -13.49 6.79 7.67
N ASP A 143 -14.32 6.65 8.71
CA ASP A 143 -15.05 7.74 9.36
C ASP A 143 -14.31 8.27 10.59
N GLU A 144 -13.63 7.36 11.27
CA GLU A 144 -12.71 7.67 12.35
C GLU A 144 -11.45 8.26 11.71
N CYS A 145 -11.21 9.57 11.87
CA CYS A 145 -10.00 10.20 11.33
C CYS A 145 -8.78 9.41 11.86
N PRO A 146 -7.96 8.78 10.98
CA PRO A 146 -6.80 8.05 11.44
C PRO A 146 -5.86 9.04 12.12
N TYR A 147 -5.52 8.73 13.38
CA TYR A 147 -4.71 9.54 14.29
C TYR A 147 -3.44 10.11 13.65
#